data_AF-A0A6A1X2H3-F1
#
_entry.id   AF-A0A6A1X2H3-F1
#
_cell.length_a   1.000
_cell.length_b   1.000
_cell.length_c   1.000
_cell.angle_alpha   90.00
_cell.angle_beta   90.00
_cell.angle_gamma   90.00
#
_symmetry.space_group_name_H-M   'P 1'
#
loop_
_entity.id
_entity.type
_entity.pdbx_description
1 polymer ?
#
loop_
_entity_poly.entity_id
_entity_poly.type
_entity_poly.pdbx_seq_one_letter_code
_entity_poly.pdbx_strand_id
1 'polypeptide(L)'
;MKWIFTTMLLVATIAANAQYVTYNHDSPKMNQITVEETGAGALKPEPYYTLLHNKYKKTAAVKNKLTFRTAAGVASYQQVDEAEAIDSALTSRAKIEALNVADRQVDLAWLAEKDKVESQMRQFQKNIDRITMTGGSPKENERWNDYYRVYQCAIKATRDAYMPNAQRKKEYLQIYADVSRQNDVLVKYLVQLSNRNATKNLLSATDNHSIDKRSIISNAMSRWNESRSAVRGLQNDDGNEDGNENESVNR
;
A
#
# COMPACT_ATOMS: atom_id res chain seq x y z
N MET A 1 29.71 13.49 31.43
CA MET A 1 28.85 14.70 31.53
C MET A 1 28.25 14.88 32.94
N LYS A 2 29.07 15.04 33.99
CA LYS A 2 28.58 15.35 35.35
C LYS A 2 29.29 16.51 36.03
N TRP A 3 30.21 17.17 35.32
CA TRP A 3 31.10 18.21 35.86
C TRP A 3 30.84 19.61 35.27
N ILE A 4 29.80 19.76 34.44
CA ILE A 4 29.42 21.05 33.84
C ILE A 4 28.19 21.66 34.55
N PHE A 5 27.45 20.88 35.34
CA PHE A 5 26.28 21.37 36.07
C PHE A 5 26.60 21.95 37.46
N THR A 6 27.76 21.64 38.05
CA THR A 6 28.14 22.14 39.39
C THR A 6 28.70 23.56 39.38
N THR A 7 29.18 24.07 38.25
CA THR A 7 29.65 25.47 38.13
C THR A 7 28.52 26.45 37.84
N MET A 8 27.38 26.00 37.31
CA MET A 8 26.24 26.87 37.04
C MET A 8 25.32 27.08 38.26
N LEU A 9 25.46 26.25 39.30
CA LEU A 9 24.69 26.39 40.54
C LEU A 9 25.36 27.32 41.58
N LEU A 10 26.65 27.64 41.42
CA LEU A 10 27.40 28.50 42.35
C LEU A 10 27.47 29.97 41.89
N VAL A 11 26.97 30.27 40.69
CA VAL A 11 26.81 31.65 40.19
C VAL A 11 25.41 32.22 40.51
N ALA A 12 24.48 31.37 40.94
CA ALA A 12 23.11 31.76 41.28
C ALA A 12 22.96 32.41 42.68
N THR A 13 24.01 32.50 43.50
CA THR A 13 23.93 33.02 44.87
C THR A 13 24.61 34.37 45.11
N ILE A 14 25.08 35.08 44.07
CA ILE A 14 25.70 36.42 44.23
C ILE A 14 25.01 37.53 43.41
N ALA A 15 23.97 37.23 42.63
CA ALA A 15 23.15 38.26 41.96
C ALA A 15 21.89 38.66 42.75
N ALA A 16 21.79 38.28 44.03
CA ALA A 16 20.82 38.84 44.97
C ALA A 16 21.33 40.13 45.64
N ASN A 17 22.28 40.83 45.01
CA ASN A 17 22.43 42.25 45.24
C ASN A 17 21.39 42.92 44.36
N ALA A 18 20.20 43.11 44.94
CA ALA A 18 19.39 44.26 44.59
C ALA A 18 20.35 45.46 44.53
N GLN A 19 20.77 45.84 43.33
CA GLN A 19 21.22 47.20 43.08
C GLN A 19 19.97 48.06 43.26
N TYR A 20 19.61 48.29 44.52
CA TYR A 20 19.16 49.61 44.89
C TYR A 20 20.23 50.53 44.35
N VAL A 21 19.86 51.30 43.32
CA VAL A 21 20.67 52.39 42.82
C VAL A 21 20.82 53.35 44.00
N THR A 22 21.83 53.15 44.83
CA THR A 22 22.27 54.10 45.85
C THR A 22 23.10 55.17 45.17
N TYR A 23 22.50 55.84 44.19
CA TYR A 23 22.90 57.18 43.83
C TYR A 23 21.81 58.06 44.40
N ASN A 24 22.11 58.73 45.51
CA ASN A 24 21.33 59.89 45.96
C ASN A 24 21.46 60.94 44.86
N HIS A 25 20.65 60.80 43.82
CA HIS A 25 20.51 61.82 42.82
C HIS A 25 20.05 63.07 43.58
N ASP A 26 20.79 64.15 43.42
CA ASP A 26 20.41 65.47 43.93
C ASP A 26 18.92 65.70 43.64
N SER A 27 18.12 66.02 44.66
CA SER A 27 16.66 66.10 44.58
C SER A 27 16.14 66.87 43.35
N PRO A 28 16.80 67.96 42.89
CA PRO A 28 16.45 68.67 41.65
C PRO A 28 16.64 67.84 40.38
N LYS A 29 17.71 67.03 40.29
CA LYS A 29 17.97 66.17 39.12
C LYS A 29 17.00 65.00 39.04
N MET A 30 16.62 64.41 40.18
CA MET A 30 15.52 63.42 40.20
C MET A 30 14.21 64.02 39.76
N ASN A 31 13.90 65.21 40.28
CA ASN A 31 12.68 65.90 39.90
C ASN A 31 12.67 66.27 38.42
N GLN A 32 13.82 66.66 37.85
CA GLN A 32 13.95 66.91 36.41
C GLN A 32 13.68 65.64 35.58
N ILE A 33 14.33 64.52 35.91
CA ILE A 33 14.10 63.24 35.22
C ILE A 33 12.64 62.81 35.38
N THR A 34 12.05 62.98 36.57
CA THR A 34 10.64 62.66 36.83
C THR A 34 9.69 63.52 35.99
N VAL A 35 9.98 64.82 35.82
CA VAL A 35 9.20 65.70 34.94
C VAL A 35 9.38 65.30 33.47
N GLU A 36 10.59 64.98 33.04
CA GLU A 36 10.87 64.56 31.66
C GLU A 36 10.25 63.20 31.31
N GLU A 37 10.15 62.28 32.27
CA GLU A 37 9.62 60.92 32.06
C GLU A 37 8.11 60.82 32.28
N THR A 38 7.56 61.52 33.29
CA THR A 38 6.15 61.37 33.73
C THR A 38 5.33 62.64 33.65
N GLY A 39 5.96 63.80 33.51
CA GLY A 39 5.29 65.11 33.58
C GLY A 39 4.78 65.49 34.98
N ALA A 40 5.09 64.71 36.03
CA ALA A 40 4.48 64.82 37.36
C ALA A 40 5.47 65.05 38.52
N GLY A 41 6.44 65.97 38.35
CA GLY A 41 7.41 66.34 39.41
C GLY A 41 7.09 67.65 40.15
N ALA A 42 7.72 67.83 41.32
CA ALA A 42 7.50 68.96 42.26
C ALA A 42 8.06 70.31 41.79
N LEU A 43 8.89 70.34 40.74
CA LEU A 43 9.28 71.57 40.05
C LEU A 43 8.26 71.85 38.94
N LYS A 44 7.10 72.39 39.32
CA LYS A 44 6.23 73.08 38.38
C LYS A 44 6.58 74.56 38.39
N PRO A 45 7.43 75.09 37.49
CA PRO A 45 7.30 76.49 37.13
C PRO A 45 6.11 76.55 36.17
N GLU A 46 4.91 76.28 36.72
CA GLU A 46 3.64 76.40 36.02
C GLU A 46 3.51 77.76 35.30
N PRO A 47 3.95 78.90 35.87
CA PRO A 47 4.02 80.15 35.11
C PRO A 47 4.98 80.09 33.91
N TYR A 48 6.20 79.55 34.05
CA TYR A 48 7.19 79.46 32.95
C TYR A 48 6.67 78.66 31.76
N TYR A 49 6.12 77.46 32.01
CA TYR A 49 5.60 76.61 30.95
C TYR A 49 4.29 77.15 30.36
N THR A 50 3.50 77.89 31.14
CA THR A 50 2.27 78.52 30.62
C THR A 50 2.58 79.76 29.77
N LEU A 51 3.61 80.54 30.14
CA LEU A 51 3.99 81.78 29.45
C LEU A 51 4.86 81.52 28.21
N LEU A 52 5.88 80.67 28.31
CA LEU A 52 6.91 80.52 27.26
C LEU A 52 6.80 79.19 26.49
N HIS A 53 6.23 78.13 27.08
CA HIS A 53 6.25 76.78 26.50
C HIS A 53 4.86 76.08 26.53
N ASN A 54 3.79 76.85 26.26
CA ASN A 54 2.40 76.39 26.40
C ASN A 54 2.05 75.23 25.45
N LYS A 55 2.61 75.22 24.23
CA LYS A 55 2.45 74.11 23.26
C LYS A 55 3.04 72.79 23.79
N TYR A 56 4.17 72.87 24.49
CA TYR A 56 4.79 71.72 25.13
C TYR A 56 3.95 71.23 26.32
N LYS A 57 3.48 72.12 27.19
CA LYS A 57 2.57 71.78 28.32
C LYS A 57 1.33 71.01 27.84
N LYS A 58 0.70 71.44 26.75
CA LYS A 58 -0.50 70.78 26.18
C LYS A 58 -0.22 69.40 25.58
N THR A 59 1.00 69.13 25.13
CA THR A 59 1.36 67.87 24.44
C THR A 59 2.19 66.90 25.28
N ALA A 60 2.78 67.36 26.39
CA ALA A 60 3.64 66.55 27.26
C ALA A 60 2.90 65.36 27.91
N ALA A 61 1.64 65.55 28.32
CA ALA A 61 0.84 64.45 28.87
C ALA A 61 0.53 63.35 27.83
N VAL A 62 0.32 63.74 26.57
CA VAL A 62 0.05 62.82 25.46
C VAL A 62 1.33 62.09 25.01
N LYS A 63 2.49 62.74 25.15
CA LYS A 63 3.81 62.18 24.82
C LYS A 63 4.52 61.53 26.02
N ASN A 64 3.77 61.23 27.08
CA ASN A 64 4.31 60.62 28.29
C ASN A 64 4.94 59.26 27.93
N LYS A 65 6.24 59.10 28.17
CA LYS A 65 6.98 57.89 27.81
C LYS A 65 6.58 56.70 28.69
N LEU A 66 6.11 56.96 29.91
CA LEU A 66 5.67 55.93 30.85
C LEU A 66 4.43 55.19 30.35
N THR A 67 3.48 55.88 29.71
CA THR A 67 2.26 55.24 29.19
C THR A 67 2.58 54.31 28.02
N PHE A 68 3.47 54.74 27.09
CA PHE A 68 3.96 53.87 26.02
C PHE A 68 4.78 52.68 26.55
N ARG A 69 5.63 52.88 27.56
CA ARG A 69 6.39 51.79 28.22
C ARG A 69 5.45 50.79 28.90
N THR A 70 4.40 51.28 29.57
CA THR A 70 3.41 50.42 30.25
C THR A 70 2.59 49.63 29.24
N ALA A 71 2.09 50.28 28.18
CA ALA A 71 1.35 49.61 27.11
C ALA A 71 2.21 48.56 26.38
N ALA A 72 3.47 48.89 26.09
CA ALA A 72 4.41 47.94 25.49
C ALA A 72 4.70 46.76 26.44
N GLY A 73 4.89 47.02 27.74
CA GLY A 73 5.09 45.96 28.74
C GLY A 73 3.89 45.02 28.87
N VAL A 74 2.66 45.54 28.84
CA VAL A 74 1.43 44.72 28.83
C VAL A 74 1.35 43.87 27.57
N ALA A 75 1.68 44.42 26.40
CA ALA A 75 1.75 43.66 25.14
C ALA A 75 2.86 42.59 25.16
N SER A 76 4.00 42.85 25.81
CA SER A 76 5.07 41.86 25.97
C SER A 76 4.66 40.65 26.80
N TYR A 77 3.76 40.80 27.79
CA TYR A 77 3.23 39.64 28.52
C TYR A 77 2.39 38.73 27.63
N GLN A 78 1.59 39.30 26.72
CA GLN A 78 0.80 38.52 25.76
C GLN A 78 1.69 37.74 24.77
N GLN A 79 2.87 38.28 24.44
CA GLN A 79 3.83 37.60 23.58
C GLN A 79 4.46 36.36 24.23
N VAL A 80 4.51 36.27 25.56
CA VAL A 80 5.02 35.08 26.26
C VAL A 80 4.08 33.89 26.04
N ASP A 81 2.78 34.10 26.21
CA ASP A 81 1.76 33.05 26.01
C ASP A 81 1.74 32.60 24.54
N GLU A 82 1.85 33.53 23.58
CA GLU A 82 1.96 33.20 22.16
C GLU A 82 3.23 32.41 21.84
N ALA A 83 4.37 32.79 22.43
CA ALA A 83 5.63 32.08 22.25
C ALA A 83 5.56 30.65 22.80
N GLU A 84 4.94 30.44 23.97
CA GLU A 84 4.75 29.10 24.55
C GLU A 84 3.80 28.24 23.69
N ALA A 85 2.74 28.82 23.14
CA ALA A 85 1.85 28.11 22.22
C ALA A 85 2.58 27.68 20.93
N ILE A 86 3.44 28.56 20.39
CA ILE A 86 4.28 28.26 19.22
C ILE A 86 5.27 27.14 19.56
N ASP A 87 5.96 27.20 20.70
CA ASP A 87 6.92 26.18 21.13
C ASP A 87 6.25 24.80 21.31
N SER A 88 5.07 24.77 21.93
CA SER A 88 4.25 23.57 22.08
C SER A 88 3.85 22.96 20.73
N ALA A 89 3.43 23.79 19.77
CA ALA A 89 3.09 23.35 18.42
C ALA A 89 4.30 22.80 17.66
N LEU A 90 5.45 23.48 17.74
CA LEU A 90 6.70 23.04 17.09
C LEU A 90 7.21 21.74 17.69
N THR A 91 7.21 21.62 19.03
CA THR A 91 7.60 20.39 19.73
C THR A 91 6.69 19.22 19.38
N SER A 92 5.38 19.46 19.30
CA SER A 92 4.40 18.45 18.90
C SER A 92 4.62 17.97 17.46
N ARG A 93 4.90 18.90 16.54
CA ARG A 93 5.21 18.56 15.14
C ARG A 93 6.52 17.80 15.02
N ALA A 94 7.57 18.24 15.72
CA ALA A 94 8.86 17.56 15.73
C ALA A 94 8.74 16.12 16.29
N LYS A 95 7.92 15.92 17.33
CA LYS A 95 7.63 14.58 17.86
C LYS A 95 6.93 13.68 16.84
N ILE A 96 5.92 14.21 16.14
CA ILE A 96 5.21 13.47 15.09
C ILE A 96 6.14 13.15 13.92
N GLU A 97 6.99 14.10 13.52
CA GLU A 97 7.95 13.89 12.45
C GLU A 97 9.01 12.86 12.82
N ALA A 98 9.56 12.92 14.03
CA ALA A 98 10.49 11.93 14.55
C ALA A 98 9.84 10.53 14.60
N LEU A 99 8.58 10.43 15.04
CA LEU A 99 7.83 9.18 15.07
C LEU A 99 7.56 8.64 13.66
N ASN A 100 7.21 9.49 12.71
CA ASN A 100 7.02 9.11 11.31
C ASN A 100 8.33 8.71 10.64
N VAL A 101 9.44 9.37 10.95
CA VAL A 101 10.78 9.01 10.47
C VAL A 101 11.19 7.66 11.04
N ALA A 102 10.94 7.41 12.33
CA ALA A 102 11.21 6.12 12.96
C ALA A 102 10.35 4.99 12.38
N ASP A 103 9.05 5.22 12.16
CA ASP A 103 8.15 4.25 11.52
C ASP A 103 8.62 3.91 10.10
N ARG A 104 9.22 4.86 9.38
CA ARG A 104 9.72 4.66 8.01
C ARG A 104 11.05 3.91 7.94
N GLN A 105 11.89 3.97 8.97
CA GLN A 105 13.21 3.31 8.97
C GLN A 105 13.11 1.79 8.93
N VAL A 106 12.10 1.23 9.60
CA VAL A 106 11.91 -0.22 9.67
C VAL A 106 10.57 -0.58 9.05
N ASP A 107 10.61 -1.42 8.02
CA ASP A 107 9.40 -1.97 7.42
C ASP A 107 8.80 -3.08 8.30
N LEU A 108 8.14 -2.65 9.37
CA LEU A 108 7.43 -3.53 10.31
C LEU A 108 6.29 -4.28 9.61
N ALA A 109 5.66 -3.65 8.61
CA ALA A 109 4.58 -4.25 7.83
C ALA A 109 5.09 -5.45 7.02
N TRP A 110 6.25 -5.33 6.38
CA TRP A 110 6.89 -6.43 5.66
C TRP A 110 7.30 -7.54 6.61
N LEU A 111 7.91 -7.22 7.76
CA LEU A 111 8.31 -8.25 8.73
C LEU A 111 7.11 -9.10 9.20
N ALA A 112 5.93 -8.50 9.33
CA ALA A 112 4.72 -9.20 9.75
C ALA A 112 4.04 -9.99 8.60
N GLU A 113 4.05 -9.48 7.37
CA GLU A 113 3.27 -10.06 6.26
C GLU A 113 4.11 -10.80 5.20
N LYS A 114 5.45 -10.73 5.27
CA LYS A 114 6.38 -11.36 4.30
C LYS A 114 6.06 -12.83 4.05
N ASP A 115 5.80 -13.60 5.11
CA ASP A 115 5.68 -15.06 5.00
C ASP A 115 4.43 -15.45 4.21
N LYS A 116 3.34 -14.67 4.36
CA LYS A 116 2.09 -14.89 3.62
C LYS A 116 2.26 -14.54 2.14
N VAL A 117 2.83 -13.37 1.85
CA VAL A 117 3.03 -12.90 0.47
C VAL A 117 4.00 -13.82 -0.26
N GLU A 118 5.15 -14.15 0.35
CA GLU A 118 6.14 -15.03 -0.26
C GLU A 118 5.61 -16.46 -0.44
N SER A 119 4.82 -16.97 0.50
CA SER A 119 4.19 -18.29 0.34
C SER A 119 3.27 -18.34 -0.88
N GLN A 120 2.43 -17.33 -1.07
CA GLN A 120 1.56 -17.26 -2.26
C GLN A 120 2.38 -17.10 -3.54
N MET A 121 3.42 -16.26 -3.52
CA MET A 121 4.32 -16.11 -4.67
C MET A 121 5.01 -17.43 -5.03
N ARG A 122 5.46 -18.22 -4.05
CA ARG A 122 6.02 -19.56 -4.28
C ARG A 122 5.00 -20.53 -4.86
N GLN A 123 3.76 -20.53 -4.36
CA GLN A 123 2.69 -21.38 -4.90
C GLN A 123 2.35 -20.99 -6.34
N PHE A 124 2.26 -19.69 -6.62
CA PHE A 124 1.99 -19.17 -7.95
C PHE A 124 3.11 -19.59 -8.92
N GLN A 125 4.38 -19.39 -8.55
CA GLN A 125 5.50 -19.83 -9.38
C GLN A 125 5.52 -21.34 -9.64
N LYS A 126 5.25 -22.17 -8.61
CA LYS A 126 5.13 -23.62 -8.77
C LYS A 126 4.01 -24.01 -9.76
N ASN A 127 2.90 -23.27 -9.78
CA ASN A 127 1.82 -23.50 -10.73
C ASN A 127 2.20 -23.02 -12.15
N ILE A 128 2.99 -21.95 -12.27
CA ILE A 128 3.55 -21.52 -13.56
C ILE A 128 4.46 -22.61 -14.14
N ASP A 129 5.35 -23.17 -13.33
CA ASP A 129 6.26 -24.25 -13.76
C ASP A 129 5.48 -25.51 -14.21
N ARG A 130 4.28 -25.74 -13.68
CA ARG A 130 3.41 -26.84 -14.11
C ARG A 130 2.80 -26.64 -15.50
N ILE A 131 2.78 -25.44 -16.05
CA ILE A 131 2.24 -25.19 -17.40
C ILE A 131 3.05 -25.95 -18.45
N THR A 132 4.38 -25.91 -18.36
CA THR A 132 5.26 -26.62 -19.30
C THR A 132 5.13 -28.12 -19.15
N MET A 133 5.06 -28.61 -17.90
CA MET A 133 4.87 -30.04 -17.60
C MET A 133 3.52 -30.59 -18.08
N THR A 134 2.46 -29.78 -18.02
CA THR A 134 1.12 -30.18 -18.45
C THR A 134 0.93 -30.05 -19.96
N GLY A 135 1.95 -29.65 -20.73
CA GLY A 135 1.90 -29.54 -22.19
C GLY A 135 1.31 -28.22 -22.69
N GLY A 136 1.42 -27.15 -21.91
CA GLY A 136 1.00 -25.79 -22.30
C GLY A 136 2.00 -25.13 -23.27
N SER A 137 1.57 -24.06 -23.95
CA SER A 137 2.43 -23.36 -24.89
C SER A 137 3.55 -22.59 -24.16
N PRO A 138 4.79 -22.55 -24.67
CA PRO A 138 5.86 -21.72 -24.12
C PRO A 138 5.46 -20.24 -24.00
N LYS A 139 4.67 -19.73 -24.95
CA LYS A 139 4.16 -18.35 -24.94
C LYS A 139 3.20 -18.09 -23.78
N GLU A 140 2.40 -19.07 -23.40
CA GLU A 140 1.50 -18.94 -22.24
C GLU A 140 2.30 -18.95 -20.94
N ASN A 141 3.32 -19.81 -20.84
CA ASN A 141 4.23 -19.81 -19.71
C ASN A 141 4.95 -18.47 -19.55
N GLU A 142 5.43 -17.87 -20.64
CA GLU A 142 6.06 -16.53 -20.63
C GLU A 142 5.09 -15.46 -20.13
N ARG A 143 3.84 -15.45 -20.62
CA ARG A 143 2.80 -14.51 -20.17
C ARG A 143 2.57 -14.60 -18.65
N TRP A 144 2.50 -15.81 -18.10
CA TRP A 144 2.33 -15.99 -16.65
C TRP A 144 3.58 -15.61 -15.84
N ASN A 145 4.77 -15.84 -16.39
CA ASN A 145 6.02 -15.33 -15.81
C ASN A 145 6.06 -13.80 -15.79
N ASP A 146 5.51 -13.12 -16.80
CA ASP A 146 5.41 -11.67 -16.80
C ASP A 146 4.48 -11.16 -15.69
N TYR A 147 3.33 -11.81 -15.47
CA TYR A 147 2.48 -11.49 -14.32
C TYR A 147 3.21 -11.69 -12.99
N TYR A 148 3.98 -12.77 -12.85
CA TYR A 148 4.81 -12.99 -11.68
C TYR A 148 5.84 -11.87 -11.46
N ARG A 149 6.52 -11.42 -12.53
CA ARG A 149 7.46 -10.29 -12.49
C ARG A 149 6.77 -8.98 -12.10
N VAL A 150 5.54 -8.75 -12.57
CA VAL A 150 4.74 -7.57 -12.18
C VAL A 150 4.50 -7.57 -10.66
N TYR A 151 4.12 -8.71 -10.08
CA TYR A 151 3.93 -8.80 -8.63
C TYR A 151 5.23 -8.67 -7.85
N GLN A 152 6.34 -9.24 -8.34
CA GLN A 152 7.66 -8.99 -7.75
C GLN A 152 8.04 -7.51 -7.77
N CYS A 153 7.75 -6.82 -8.88
CA CYS A 153 7.97 -5.38 -8.99
C CYS A 153 7.10 -4.61 -8.00
N ALA A 154 5.82 -4.96 -7.86
CA ALA A 154 4.92 -4.35 -6.89
C ALA A 154 5.42 -4.50 -5.45
N ILE A 155 5.93 -5.68 -5.07
CA ILE A 155 6.52 -5.90 -3.74
C ILE A 155 7.77 -5.04 -3.53
N LYS A 156 8.65 -4.93 -4.53
CA LYS A 156 9.83 -4.06 -4.44
C LYS A 156 9.44 -2.59 -4.35
N ALA A 157 8.52 -2.14 -5.21
CA ALA A 157 8.03 -0.78 -5.22
C ALA A 157 7.35 -0.39 -3.90
N THR A 158 6.59 -1.30 -3.28
CA THR A 158 5.95 -1.05 -1.97
C THR A 158 6.94 -1.00 -0.82
N ARG A 159 8.02 -1.79 -0.87
CA ARG A 159 9.13 -1.70 0.09
C ARG A 159 9.88 -0.38 -0.03
N ASP A 160 10.15 0.06 -1.25
CA ASP A 160 10.93 1.26 -1.53
C ASP A 160 10.08 2.55 -1.41
N ALA A 161 8.76 2.44 -1.44
CA ALA A 161 7.84 3.56 -1.37
C ALA A 161 7.88 4.31 -0.03
N TYR A 162 7.84 5.64 -0.14
CA TYR A 162 7.77 6.56 1.00
C TYR A 162 6.34 6.66 1.55
N MET A 163 5.94 5.68 2.36
CA MET A 163 4.60 5.61 2.98
C MET A 163 4.65 5.12 4.44
N PRO A 164 3.65 5.47 5.28
CA PRO A 164 3.51 4.94 6.64
C PRO A 164 3.28 3.42 6.67
N ASN A 165 3.72 2.73 7.74
CA ASN A 165 3.63 1.27 7.84
C ASN A 165 2.19 0.74 7.77
N ALA A 166 1.21 1.49 8.31
CA ALA A 166 -0.20 1.11 8.22
C ALA A 166 -0.73 1.07 6.78
N GLN A 167 -0.30 2.01 5.93
CA GLN A 167 -0.66 2.02 4.51
C GLN A 167 0.07 0.90 3.78
N ARG A 168 1.37 0.75 4.04
CA ARG A 168 2.18 -0.33 3.45
C ARG A 168 1.61 -1.72 3.73
N LYS A 169 1.10 -1.97 4.94
CA LYS A 169 0.41 -3.22 5.28
C LYS A 169 -0.82 -3.47 4.40
N LYS A 170 -1.62 -2.44 4.12
CA LYS A 170 -2.79 -2.56 3.23
C LYS A 170 -2.35 -2.94 1.82
N GLU A 171 -1.29 -2.32 1.31
CA GLU A 171 -0.73 -2.64 -0.01
C GLU A 171 -0.24 -4.09 -0.09
N TYR A 172 0.47 -4.59 0.93
CA TYR A 172 0.88 -6.01 0.96
C TYR A 172 -0.31 -6.98 0.96
N LEU A 173 -1.38 -6.65 1.71
CA LEU A 173 -2.60 -7.48 1.73
C LEU A 173 -3.34 -7.42 0.38
N GLN A 174 -3.32 -6.27 -0.30
CA GLN A 174 -3.89 -6.14 -1.63
C GLN A 174 -3.10 -6.96 -2.66
N ILE A 175 -1.76 -6.88 -2.64
CA ILE A 175 -0.89 -7.73 -3.48
C ILE A 175 -1.18 -9.21 -3.21
N TYR A 176 -1.29 -9.62 -1.94
CA TYR A 176 -1.65 -10.98 -1.56
C TYR A 176 -2.98 -11.43 -2.19
N ALA A 177 -4.02 -10.60 -2.08
CA ALA A 177 -5.34 -10.91 -2.63
C ALA A 177 -5.31 -11.02 -4.15
N ASP A 178 -4.56 -10.15 -4.82
CA ASP A 178 -4.43 -10.14 -6.27
C ASP A 178 -3.65 -11.36 -6.77
N VAL A 179 -2.53 -11.71 -6.13
CA VAL A 179 -1.76 -12.93 -6.44
C VAL A 179 -2.63 -14.17 -6.23
N SER A 180 -3.38 -14.25 -5.13
CA SER A 180 -4.30 -15.36 -4.87
C SER A 180 -5.35 -15.49 -5.98
N ARG A 181 -5.96 -14.37 -6.38
CA ARG A 181 -6.97 -14.36 -7.45
C ARG A 181 -6.40 -14.83 -8.78
N GLN A 182 -5.20 -14.38 -9.15
CA GLN A 182 -4.55 -14.85 -10.39
C GLN A 182 -4.11 -16.30 -10.32
N ASN A 183 -3.65 -16.76 -9.15
CA ASN A 183 -3.31 -18.14 -8.94
C ASN A 183 -4.54 -19.05 -9.13
N ASP A 184 -5.72 -18.65 -8.65
CA ASP A 184 -6.96 -19.40 -8.86
C ASP A 184 -7.33 -19.50 -10.35
N VAL A 185 -7.13 -18.42 -11.12
CA VAL A 185 -7.33 -18.42 -12.58
C VAL A 185 -6.35 -19.37 -13.25
N LEU A 186 -5.07 -19.32 -12.86
CA LEU A 186 -4.04 -20.22 -13.38
C LEU A 186 -4.36 -21.69 -13.08
N VAL A 187 -4.79 -22.01 -11.86
CA VAL A 187 -5.17 -23.39 -11.48
C VAL A 187 -6.35 -23.88 -12.33
N LYS A 188 -7.38 -23.05 -12.54
CA LYS A 188 -8.50 -23.40 -13.45
C LYS A 188 -8.01 -23.69 -14.86
N TYR A 189 -7.12 -22.86 -15.38
CA TYR A 189 -6.52 -23.05 -16.70
C TYR A 189 -5.70 -24.36 -16.76
N LEU A 190 -4.89 -24.66 -15.74
CA LEU A 190 -4.12 -25.90 -15.67
C LEU A 190 -5.02 -27.15 -15.68
N VAL A 191 -6.14 -27.13 -14.94
CA VAL A 191 -7.11 -28.23 -14.93
C VAL A 191 -7.77 -28.40 -16.29
N GLN A 192 -8.13 -27.30 -16.96
CA GLN A 192 -8.67 -27.36 -18.32
C GLN A 192 -7.65 -27.96 -19.30
N LEU A 193 -6.39 -27.55 -19.19
CA LEU A 193 -5.30 -28.05 -20.01
C LEU A 193 -5.02 -29.54 -19.76
N SER A 194 -4.98 -29.98 -18.50
CA SER A 194 -4.81 -31.39 -18.16
C SER A 194 -5.96 -32.24 -18.68
N ASN A 195 -7.20 -31.76 -18.57
CA ASN A 195 -8.38 -32.46 -19.07
C ASN A 195 -8.34 -32.58 -20.59
N ARG A 196 -7.95 -31.52 -21.30
CA ARG A 196 -7.78 -31.54 -22.77
C ARG A 196 -6.71 -32.55 -23.20
N ASN A 197 -5.60 -32.63 -22.47
CA ASN A 197 -4.55 -33.58 -22.78
C ASN A 197 -4.95 -35.02 -22.45
N ALA A 198 -5.68 -35.23 -21.34
CA ALA A 198 -6.25 -36.53 -21.03
C ALA A 198 -7.25 -37.00 -22.11
N THR A 199 -8.17 -36.14 -22.55
CA THR A 199 -9.13 -36.49 -23.61
C THR A 199 -8.43 -36.71 -24.95
N LYS A 200 -7.43 -35.90 -25.31
CA LYS A 200 -6.60 -36.11 -26.51
C LYS A 200 -5.90 -37.46 -26.47
N ASN A 201 -5.31 -37.84 -25.34
CA ASN A 201 -4.64 -39.13 -25.20
C ASN A 201 -5.62 -40.30 -25.33
N LEU A 202 -6.83 -40.19 -24.77
CA LEU A 202 -7.89 -41.20 -24.91
C LEU A 202 -8.40 -41.32 -26.35
N LEU A 203 -8.57 -40.19 -27.06
CA LEU A 203 -8.97 -40.17 -28.46
C LEU A 203 -7.89 -40.80 -29.35
N SER A 204 -6.62 -40.43 -29.17
CA SER A 204 -5.50 -41.03 -29.91
C SER A 204 -5.29 -42.52 -29.61
N ALA A 205 -5.61 -42.98 -28.38
CA ALA A 205 -5.61 -44.40 -28.05
C ALA A 205 -6.74 -45.17 -28.76
N THR A 206 -7.89 -44.54 -28.96
CA THR A 206 -9.04 -45.14 -29.67
C THR A 206 -8.78 -45.27 -31.18
N ASP A 207 -8.10 -44.28 -31.78
CA ASP A 207 -7.74 -44.30 -33.21
C ASP A 207 -6.80 -45.46 -33.61
N ASN A 208 -6.11 -46.09 -32.65
CA ASN A 208 -5.26 -47.26 -32.89
C ASN A 208 -6.00 -48.60 -32.86
N HIS A 209 -7.34 -48.61 -32.76
CA HIS A 209 -8.08 -49.85 -32.99
C HIS A 209 -8.04 -50.20 -34.47
N SER A 210 -7.11 -51.08 -34.86
CA SER A 210 -7.08 -51.65 -36.21
C SER A 210 -8.34 -52.48 -36.40
N ILE A 211 -9.37 -51.87 -36.98
CA ILE A 211 -10.56 -52.58 -37.41
C ILE A 211 -10.09 -53.62 -38.43
N ASP A 212 -10.18 -54.92 -38.08
CA ASP A 212 -9.88 -55.99 -39.02
C ASP A 212 -11.00 -56.05 -40.06
N LYS A 213 -10.86 -55.19 -41.07
CA LYS A 213 -11.81 -55.06 -42.19
C LYS A 213 -11.99 -56.41 -42.90
N ARG A 214 -10.96 -57.27 -42.93
CA ARG A 214 -11.06 -58.60 -43.53
C ARG A 214 -11.99 -59.50 -42.72
N SER A 215 -11.84 -59.54 -41.40
CA SER A 215 -12.73 -60.33 -40.53
C SER A 215 -14.19 -59.87 -40.60
N ILE A 216 -14.42 -58.55 -40.71
CA ILE A 216 -15.78 -57.99 -40.81
C ILE A 216 -16.39 -58.33 -42.18
N ILE A 217 -15.62 -58.17 -43.26
CA ILE A 217 -16.08 -58.52 -44.61
C ILE A 217 -16.32 -60.02 -44.74
N SER A 218 -15.42 -60.86 -44.20
CA SER A 218 -15.59 -62.33 -44.26
C SER A 218 -16.78 -62.78 -43.43
N ASN A 219 -16.99 -62.21 -42.23
CA ASN A 219 -18.16 -62.51 -41.40
C ASN A 219 -19.47 -62.07 -42.09
N ALA A 220 -19.50 -60.87 -42.67
CA ALA A 220 -20.65 -60.40 -43.44
C ALA A 220 -20.94 -61.30 -44.66
N MET A 221 -19.90 -61.72 -45.38
CA MET A 221 -20.03 -62.63 -46.52
C MET A 221 -20.51 -64.02 -46.10
N SER A 222 -20.01 -64.55 -44.97
CA SER A 222 -20.48 -65.81 -44.41
C SER A 222 -21.96 -65.73 -44.02
N ARG A 223 -22.38 -64.66 -43.34
CA ARG A 223 -23.79 -64.43 -42.98
C ARG A 223 -24.70 -64.28 -44.20
N TRP A 224 -24.20 -63.66 -45.27
CA TRP A 224 -24.91 -63.56 -46.56
C TRP A 224 -25.09 -64.94 -47.21
N ASN A 225 -24.02 -65.74 -47.26
CA ASN A 225 -24.07 -67.09 -47.83
C ASN A 225 -24.93 -68.03 -46.99
N GLU A 226 -24.89 -67.91 -45.68
CA GLU A 226 -25.72 -68.68 -44.75
C GLU A 226 -27.21 -68.32 -44.91
N SER A 227 -27.52 -67.03 -45.02
CA SER A 227 -28.89 -66.56 -45.34
C SER A 227 -29.38 -67.07 -46.69
N ARG A 228 -28.55 -67.03 -47.74
CA ARG A 228 -28.88 -67.61 -49.05
C ARG A 228 -29.08 -69.12 -49.00
N SER A 229 -28.28 -69.82 -48.19
CA SER A 229 -28.37 -71.26 -48.03
C SER A 229 -29.61 -71.66 -47.25
N ALA A 230 -30.02 -70.88 -46.24
CA ALA A 230 -31.27 -71.08 -45.52
C ALA A 230 -32.49 -70.89 -46.43
N VAL A 231 -32.48 -69.85 -47.29
CA VAL A 231 -33.54 -69.61 -48.27
C VAL A 231 -33.59 -70.72 -49.34
N ARG A 232 -32.45 -71.23 -49.79
CA ARG A 232 -32.39 -72.35 -50.76
C ARG A 232 -32.71 -73.70 -50.12
N GLY A 233 -32.37 -73.90 -48.84
CA GLY A 233 -32.74 -75.08 -48.06
C GLY A 233 -34.26 -75.20 -47.87
N LEU A 234 -34.94 -74.07 -47.69
CA LEU A 234 -36.42 -73.99 -47.67
C LEU A 234 -37.08 -74.27 -49.03
N GLN A 235 -36.33 -74.26 -50.13
CA GLN A 235 -36.85 -74.54 -51.48
C GLN A 235 -36.53 -75.98 -51.95
N ASN A 236 -35.72 -76.72 -51.20
CA ASN A 236 -35.35 -78.11 -51.49
C ASN A 236 -36.00 -79.12 -50.53
N ASP A 237 -36.83 -78.66 -49.59
CA ASP A 237 -37.60 -79.50 -48.66
C ASP A 237 -39.10 -79.53 -49.02
N ASP A 238 -39.41 -79.30 -50.30
CA ASP A 238 -40.72 -79.57 -50.91
C ASP A 238 -40.48 -80.42 -52.16
N GLY A 239 -40.59 -81.74 -52.01
CA GLY A 239 -40.68 -82.65 -53.15
C GLY A 239 -39.92 -83.96 -52.99
N ASN A 240 -40.48 -84.87 -52.18
CA ASN A 240 -40.35 -86.29 -52.50
C ASN A 240 -41.73 -86.94 -52.41
N GLU A 241 -42.43 -86.99 -53.55
CA GLU A 241 -43.46 -88.00 -53.81
C GLU A 241 -43.44 -88.37 -55.30
N ASP A 242 -43.43 -89.68 -55.53
CA ASP A 242 -43.24 -90.42 -56.79
C ASP A 242 -44.16 -89.98 -57.93
N GLY A 243 -43.67 -90.08 -59.17
CA GLY A 243 -44.51 -89.89 -60.35
C GLY A 243 -43.77 -90.05 -61.68
N ASN A 244 -43.61 -91.30 -62.09
CA ASN A 244 -43.38 -91.77 -63.46
C ASN A 244 -44.02 -90.87 -64.55
N GLU A 245 -43.26 -90.47 -65.58
CA GLU A 245 -43.65 -90.53 -67.01
C GLU A 245 -42.71 -89.66 -67.91
N ASN A 246 -41.88 -90.36 -68.67
CA ASN A 246 -41.49 -90.13 -70.05
C ASN A 246 -42.20 -88.98 -70.82
N GLU A 247 -41.44 -87.98 -71.28
CA GLU A 247 -41.50 -87.51 -72.68
C GLU A 247 -40.32 -86.63 -73.11
N SER A 248 -40.04 -86.72 -74.40
CA SER A 248 -38.94 -86.19 -75.19
C SER A 248 -38.98 -84.68 -75.49
N VAL A 249 -37.83 -84.15 -75.92
CA VAL A 249 -37.57 -83.36 -77.17
C VAL A 249 -36.68 -82.12 -76.96
N ASN A 250 -35.60 -82.13 -77.75
CA ASN A 250 -34.68 -81.08 -78.18
C ASN A 250 -35.25 -79.65 -78.36
N ARG A 251 -34.44 -78.63 -78.04
CA ARG A 251 -33.90 -77.65 -79.01
C ARG A 251 -32.70 -76.90 -78.45
#